data_AF-A0A1C0BWK0-F1
#
_entry.id   AF-A0A1C0BWK0-F1
#
_cell.length_a   1.000
_cell.length_b   1.000
_cell.length_c   1.000
_cell.angle_alpha   90.00
_cell.angle_beta   90.00
_cell.angle_gamma   90.00
#
_symmetry.space_group_name_H-M   'P 1'
#
loop_
_entity.id
_entity.type
_entity.pdbx_description
1 polymer ?
#
loop_
_entity_poly.entity_id
_entity_poly.type
_entity_poly.pdbx_seq_one_letter_code
_entity_poly.pdbx_strand_id
1 'polypeptide(L)'
;MKLLTTACIMLSIMGGVVLPQPNLTNLKTEVQPYYGTVKVNATTFPDEEFRRLVLNHYSTGDELNEMVKNPEIYFDCNEYDIQDFSGIEYFTDVEFLKINGYKHETLDLTGLHSSATTFGLDANNQPYYISLDLEVTVINSPNVSKVVTGENTGNKITLLMNGVKTDTLDVSGVPMMKDFINVNSSITSLYIKHDQPLVRFLMMGVPNLTTIHGRVNAEEIILADMPLATLNFRPERLYTLDLINTNISDVNLLAHAVHLEWLLIGGNQFKYLNLPDLVSGRVDYHDYSGAVYAYPLMDYLFVDSEFEGVEPINVKANKVAYVAQKTSEGYVVSTEGINMDNVLLPEDSKWTIEGSNFVSKAQELPPLNYYYKLVEPFAETDSLCFDNSHAPSEFDAAYPGEEQLRNTHMYVMSELTVKEDITKPDPQPEPEPKPEPETKPEPDPIVDPNPVPKEEPAVAPENNNGPATGDTTSVFGMFILLAGATTVLAKKKKHQ
;
A
#
# COMPACT_ATOMS: atom_id res chain seq x y z
N MET A 1 8.93 1.04 32.79
CA MET A 1 10.26 1.38 32.25
C MET A 1 11.18 2.13 33.26
N LYS A 2 11.18 1.74 34.55
CA LYS A 2 12.14 2.24 35.58
C LYS A 2 12.86 1.10 36.33
N LEU A 3 12.79 -0.13 35.83
CA LEU A 3 13.44 -1.30 36.42
C LEU A 3 14.35 -2.09 35.48
N LEU A 4 14.44 -1.71 34.19
CA LEU A 4 15.39 -2.33 33.24
C LEU A 4 16.73 -1.58 33.13
N THR A 5 16.80 -0.33 33.59
CA THR A 5 18.02 0.50 33.52
C THR A 5 19.04 0.18 34.62
N THR A 6 18.66 -0.58 35.64
CA THR A 6 19.53 -0.89 36.80
C THR A 6 20.34 -2.18 36.60
N ALA A 7 20.00 -3.04 35.63
CA ALA A 7 20.68 -4.32 35.43
C ALA A 7 21.94 -4.24 34.54
N CYS A 8 22.05 -3.24 33.65
CA CYS A 8 23.19 -3.13 32.72
C CYS A 8 24.38 -2.32 33.28
N ILE A 9 24.22 -1.62 34.41
CA ILE A 9 25.29 -0.81 35.03
C ILE A 9 26.06 -1.60 36.11
N MET A 10 25.52 -2.74 36.58
CA MET A 10 26.13 -3.54 37.65
C MET A 10 26.97 -4.74 37.18
N LEU A 11 27.16 -4.94 35.86
CA LEU A 11 28.02 -6.02 35.33
C LEU A 11 29.36 -5.54 34.73
N SER A 12 29.69 -4.25 34.81
CA SER A 12 30.93 -3.67 34.26
C SER A 12 31.98 -3.28 35.30
N ILE A 13 31.79 -3.61 36.59
CA ILE A 13 32.72 -3.26 37.69
C ILE A 13 33.61 -4.43 38.15
N MET A 14 33.85 -5.47 37.33
CA MET A 14 34.76 -6.58 37.72
C MET A 14 35.86 -6.95 36.73
N GLY A 15 36.15 -6.12 35.72
CA GLY A 15 37.32 -6.31 34.87
C GLY A 15 37.93 -4.97 34.53
N GLY A 16 38.89 -4.52 35.35
CA GLY A 16 39.57 -3.23 35.23
C GLY A 16 40.33 -3.05 33.92
N VAL A 17 39.61 -2.78 32.84
CA VAL A 17 40.13 -2.27 31.58
C VAL A 17 39.52 -0.89 31.40
N VAL A 18 40.27 0.14 31.77
CA VAL A 18 39.98 1.53 31.40
C VAL A 18 40.21 1.62 29.89
N LEU A 19 39.14 1.54 29.10
CA LEU A 19 39.21 1.97 27.71
C LEU A 19 39.41 3.49 27.72
N PRO A 20 40.38 4.04 26.95
CA PRO A 20 40.54 5.47 26.85
C PRO A 20 39.24 6.06 26.31
N GLN A 21 38.67 7.03 27.05
CA GLN A 21 37.56 7.82 26.56
C GLN A 21 37.95 8.41 25.20
N PRO A 22 37.11 8.26 24.16
CA PRO A 22 37.38 8.95 22.91
C PRO A 22 37.40 10.45 23.21
N ASN A 23 38.54 11.06 22.89
CA ASN A 23 38.79 12.47 23.06
C ASN A 23 37.85 13.23 22.11
N LEU A 24 36.70 13.69 22.64
CA LEU A 24 35.66 14.44 21.92
C LEU A 24 36.09 15.87 21.54
N THR A 25 37.38 16.10 21.34
CA THR A 25 37.92 17.43 21.03
C THR A 25 38.10 17.72 19.53
N ASN A 26 37.81 16.76 18.63
CA ASN A 26 38.03 16.96 17.18
C ASN A 26 36.86 16.50 16.28
N LEU A 27 35.62 16.87 16.61
CA LEU A 27 34.54 16.98 15.63
C LEU A 27 33.97 18.40 15.66
N LYS A 28 34.81 19.38 15.35
CA LYS A 28 34.37 20.68 14.86
C LYS A 28 34.21 20.60 13.34
N THR A 29 33.06 20.11 12.93
CA THR A 29 32.35 20.71 11.80
C THR A 29 31.06 21.27 12.37
N GLU A 30 31.22 22.26 13.25
CA GLU A 30 30.18 23.27 13.48
C GLU A 30 29.99 23.96 12.12
N VAL A 31 28.84 23.74 11.47
CA VAL A 31 28.30 24.74 10.57
C VAL A 31 28.08 25.97 11.45
N GLN A 32 29.02 26.90 11.44
CA GLN A 32 28.86 28.18 12.12
C GLN A 32 27.59 28.83 11.56
N PRO A 33 26.58 29.18 12.38
CA PRO A 33 25.42 29.91 11.89
C PRO A 33 25.92 31.21 11.27
N TYR A 34 25.68 31.38 9.98
CA TYR A 34 26.09 32.56 9.23
C TYR A 34 25.20 33.72 9.66
N TYR A 35 25.70 34.59 10.54
CA TYR A 35 25.03 35.83 10.97
C TYR A 35 25.15 36.97 9.94
N GLY A 36 25.46 36.65 8.68
CA GLY A 36 25.56 37.64 7.61
C GLY A 36 24.24 37.77 6.86
N THR A 37 23.88 38.99 6.50
CA THR A 37 22.78 39.26 5.58
C THR A 37 22.97 38.49 4.27
N VAL A 38 22.01 37.64 3.91
CA VAL A 38 22.02 36.90 2.64
C VAL A 38 21.42 37.78 1.55
N LYS A 39 22.21 38.12 0.53
CA LYS A 39 21.70 38.84 -0.64
C LYS A 39 20.89 37.90 -1.52
N VAL A 40 19.74 38.35 -2.01
CA VAL A 40 18.87 37.61 -2.94
C VAL A 40 19.25 37.99 -4.37
N ASN A 41 20.08 37.18 -5.01
CA ASN A 41 20.58 37.41 -6.38
C ASN A 41 20.88 36.08 -7.10
N ALA A 42 21.27 36.13 -8.37
CA ALA A 42 21.52 34.93 -9.19
C ALA A 42 22.70 34.05 -8.71
N THR A 43 23.50 34.49 -7.73
CA THR A 43 24.56 33.67 -7.14
C THR A 43 24.02 32.82 -5.99
N THR A 44 23.08 33.34 -5.20
CA THR A 44 22.47 32.66 -4.04
C THR A 44 21.17 31.95 -4.38
N PHE A 45 20.38 32.50 -5.30
CA PHE A 45 19.15 31.94 -5.84
C PHE A 45 19.24 31.96 -7.37
N PRO A 46 19.85 30.95 -8.01
CA PRO A 46 20.12 30.94 -9.45
C PRO A 46 18.86 30.95 -10.30
N ASP A 47 17.85 30.16 -9.92
CA ASP A 47 16.55 30.11 -10.58
C ASP A 47 15.84 31.47 -10.50
N GLU A 48 15.38 31.96 -11.65
CA GLU A 48 14.75 33.29 -11.74
C GLU A 48 13.41 33.37 -11.04
N GLU A 49 12.59 32.33 -11.17
CA GLU A 49 11.26 32.28 -10.58
C GLU A 49 11.35 32.03 -9.07
N PHE A 50 12.28 31.18 -8.62
CA PHE A 50 12.51 31.00 -7.19
C PHE A 50 13.03 32.29 -6.56
N ARG A 51 14.00 32.94 -7.20
CA ARG A 51 14.50 34.24 -6.76
C ARG A 51 13.40 35.30 -6.71
N ARG A 52 12.50 35.33 -7.70
CA ARG A 52 11.33 36.25 -7.72
C ARG A 52 10.38 35.97 -6.56
N LEU A 53 10.11 34.70 -6.27
CA LEU A 53 9.31 34.27 -5.11
C LEU A 53 9.95 34.76 -3.80
N VAL A 54 11.26 34.53 -3.63
CA VAL A 54 12.01 34.99 -2.45
C VAL A 54 11.94 36.50 -2.32
N LEU A 55 12.18 37.24 -3.42
CA LEU A 55 12.11 38.70 -3.47
C LEU A 55 10.75 39.25 -3.00
N ASN A 56 9.67 38.60 -3.43
CA ASN A 56 8.31 39.06 -3.19
C ASN A 56 7.82 38.78 -1.75
N HIS A 57 8.27 37.69 -1.14
CA HIS A 57 7.65 37.17 0.09
C HIS A 57 8.61 37.06 1.29
N TYR A 58 9.91 36.92 1.06
CA TYR A 58 10.87 36.52 2.08
C TYR A 58 12.06 37.49 2.25
N SER A 59 12.03 38.66 1.60
CA SER A 59 13.11 39.65 1.67
C SER A 59 12.63 41.08 1.79
N THR A 60 13.54 41.97 2.22
CA THR A 60 13.36 43.41 2.28
C THR A 60 14.38 44.04 1.33
N GLY A 61 13.92 44.49 0.17
CA GLY A 61 14.83 44.87 -0.91
C GLY A 61 15.50 43.62 -1.52
N ASP A 62 16.82 43.61 -1.57
CA ASP A 62 17.63 42.50 -2.10
C ASP A 62 18.27 41.65 -0.99
N GLU A 63 17.73 41.71 0.23
CA GLU A 63 18.26 41.04 1.41
C GLU A 63 17.19 40.13 2.03
N LEU A 64 17.55 38.87 2.27
CA LEU A 64 16.71 37.88 2.93
C LEU A 64 16.33 38.39 4.33
N ASN A 65 15.05 38.34 4.68
CA ASN A 65 14.57 38.85 5.96
C ASN A 65 15.12 38.01 7.11
N GLU A 66 15.41 38.61 8.27
CA GLU A 66 15.59 37.86 9.52
C GLU A 66 14.32 37.06 9.92
N MET A 67 13.18 37.37 9.29
CA MET A 67 11.94 36.59 9.31
C MET A 67 12.04 35.24 8.59
N VAL A 68 13.15 34.92 7.93
CA VAL A 68 13.40 33.59 7.33
C VAL A 68 13.76 32.52 8.38
N LYS A 69 13.73 32.90 9.66
CA LYS A 69 13.30 32.01 10.76
C LYS A 69 11.78 31.84 10.77
N ASN A 70 11.22 31.47 9.62
CA ASN A 70 9.79 31.26 9.51
C ASN A 70 9.53 29.78 9.75
N PRO A 71 8.80 29.40 10.82
CA PRO A 71 8.41 28.02 11.00
C PRO A 71 7.59 27.54 9.79
N GLU A 72 6.88 28.41 9.07
CA GLU A 72 6.02 28.01 7.95
C GLU A 72 6.40 28.67 6.62
N ILE A 73 6.77 27.86 5.63
CA ILE A 73 7.13 28.30 4.29
C ILE A 73 6.13 27.75 3.28
N TYR A 74 5.73 28.63 2.36
CA TYR A 74 4.78 28.33 1.29
C TYR A 74 5.39 28.69 -0.06
N PHE A 75 5.49 27.68 -0.94
CA PHE A 75 5.95 27.83 -2.32
C PHE A 75 4.79 27.50 -3.28
N ASP A 76 4.22 28.53 -3.91
CA ASP A 76 3.20 28.36 -4.93
C ASP A 76 3.84 28.27 -6.32
N CYS A 77 4.15 27.05 -6.75
CA CYS A 77 4.76 26.81 -8.05
C CYS A 77 3.76 26.92 -9.23
N ASN A 78 2.48 27.19 -8.96
CA ASN A 78 1.54 27.59 -10.02
C ASN A 78 1.84 29.01 -10.51
N GLU A 79 2.20 29.91 -9.59
CA GLU A 79 2.56 31.30 -9.90
C GLU A 79 4.03 31.44 -10.31
N TYR A 80 4.91 30.63 -9.72
CA TYR A 80 6.36 30.67 -9.94
C TYR A 80 6.81 29.33 -10.54
N ASP A 81 7.20 29.31 -11.81
CA ASP A 81 7.64 28.07 -12.49
C ASP A 81 9.07 27.66 -12.08
N ILE A 82 9.25 27.37 -10.79
CA ILE A 82 10.53 27.06 -10.16
C ILE A 82 11.02 25.72 -10.69
N GLN A 83 12.25 25.69 -11.19
CA GLN A 83 12.90 24.46 -11.65
C GLN A 83 13.94 23.98 -10.65
N ASP A 84 14.64 24.92 -10.01
CA ASP A 84 15.76 24.67 -9.11
C ASP A 84 15.59 25.43 -7.78
N PHE A 85 15.61 24.68 -6.67
CA PHE A 85 15.50 25.20 -5.31
C PHE A 85 16.86 25.55 -4.69
N SER A 86 17.95 25.61 -5.46
CA SER A 86 19.24 26.12 -4.99
C SER A 86 19.07 27.50 -4.34
N GLY A 87 19.56 27.63 -3.10
CA GLY A 87 19.31 28.76 -2.21
C GLY A 87 18.34 28.44 -1.08
N ILE A 88 17.62 27.31 -1.13
CA ILE A 88 16.75 26.86 -0.03
C ILE A 88 17.54 26.60 1.27
N GLU A 89 18.85 26.34 1.17
CA GLU A 89 19.76 26.18 2.32
C GLU A 89 19.91 27.43 3.18
N TYR A 90 19.50 28.61 2.67
CA TYR A 90 19.48 29.83 3.45
C TYR A 90 18.21 29.97 4.31
N PHE A 91 17.22 29.08 4.13
CA PHE A 91 16.04 29.01 4.99
C PHE A 91 16.36 28.16 6.22
N THR A 92 16.59 28.83 7.35
CA THR A 92 16.93 28.23 8.64
C THR A 92 15.73 28.30 9.57
N ASP A 93 15.48 27.27 10.37
CA ASP A 93 14.32 27.18 11.29
C ASP A 93 12.96 26.93 10.61
N VAL A 94 12.95 26.12 9.54
CA VAL A 94 11.72 25.64 8.89
C VAL A 94 11.09 24.48 9.67
N GLU A 95 9.84 24.62 10.08
CA GLU A 95 9.03 23.58 10.75
C GLU A 95 8.00 22.96 9.78
N PHE A 96 7.47 23.76 8.87
CA PHE A 96 6.44 23.42 7.90
C PHE A 96 6.80 23.97 6.52
N LEU A 97 6.78 23.10 5.51
CA LEU A 97 6.99 23.47 4.12
C LEU A 97 5.83 22.98 3.27
N LYS A 98 5.15 23.89 2.57
CA LYS A 98 4.11 23.56 1.60
C LYS A 98 4.53 23.93 0.19
N ILE A 99 4.46 22.97 -0.72
CA ILE A 99 4.78 23.14 -2.14
C ILE A 99 3.54 22.76 -2.96
N ASN A 100 2.97 23.75 -3.65
CA ASN A 100 1.80 23.56 -4.51
C ASN A 100 2.20 23.67 -5.98
N GLY A 101 1.67 22.79 -6.83
CA GLY A 101 1.71 22.98 -8.29
C GLY A 101 3.10 22.86 -8.94
N TYR A 102 4.04 22.15 -8.31
CA TYR A 102 5.36 21.94 -8.91
C TYR A 102 5.23 21.14 -10.22
N LYS A 103 5.84 21.65 -11.29
CA LYS A 103 5.60 21.16 -12.66
C LYS A 103 6.61 20.11 -13.13
N HIS A 104 7.67 19.88 -12.36
CA HIS A 104 8.74 18.95 -12.74
C HIS A 104 8.65 17.62 -12.00
N GLU A 105 9.31 16.62 -12.56
CA GLU A 105 9.25 15.24 -12.08
C GLU A 105 10.02 15.02 -10.77
N THR A 106 11.20 15.64 -10.65
CA THR A 106 12.08 15.48 -9.49
C THR A 106 12.06 16.74 -8.65
N LEU A 107 11.59 16.62 -7.41
CA LEU A 107 11.67 17.65 -6.40
C LEU A 107 12.92 17.43 -5.54
N ASP A 108 13.94 18.26 -5.77
CA ASP A 108 15.19 18.24 -5.01
C ASP A 108 15.16 19.28 -3.89
N LEU A 109 15.14 18.80 -2.65
CA LEU A 109 15.19 19.58 -1.42
C LEU A 109 16.45 19.27 -0.62
N THR A 110 17.54 18.86 -1.29
CA THR A 110 18.78 18.44 -0.61
C THR A 110 19.44 19.56 0.19
N GLY A 111 19.27 20.82 -0.23
CA GLY A 111 19.73 22.00 0.50
C GLY A 111 18.88 22.34 1.72
N LEU A 112 17.70 21.76 1.90
CA LEU A 112 16.83 22.10 3.03
C LEU A 112 17.43 21.58 4.33
N HIS A 113 17.62 22.49 5.29
CA HIS A 113 18.12 22.18 6.62
C HIS A 113 17.10 22.63 7.66
N SER A 114 16.79 21.76 8.62
CA SER A 114 16.00 22.17 9.78
C SER A 114 16.94 22.40 10.96
N SER A 115 16.79 23.55 11.60
CA SER A 115 17.72 24.01 12.65
C SER A 115 17.03 24.66 13.83
N ALA A 116 15.69 24.59 13.92
CA ALA A 116 14.95 25.27 14.97
C ALA A 116 15.36 24.70 16.33
N THR A 117 16.23 25.41 17.07
CA THR A 117 16.55 25.03 18.45
C THR A 117 15.75 25.90 19.40
N THR A 118 14.78 25.31 20.10
CA THR A 118 14.11 25.97 21.22
C THR A 118 14.98 25.89 22.48
N PHE A 119 15.03 27.00 23.21
CA PHE A 119 15.69 27.09 24.51
C PHE A 119 14.73 26.67 25.63
N GLY A 120 15.11 25.67 26.41
CA GLY A 120 14.43 25.28 27.64
C GLY A 120 15.36 25.40 28.86
N LEU A 121 14.76 25.53 30.04
CA LEU A 121 15.44 25.33 31.32
C LEU A 121 14.96 24.01 31.91
N ASP A 122 15.89 23.13 32.28
CA ASP A 122 15.53 21.88 32.96
C ASP A 122 15.02 22.18 34.39
N ALA A 123 14.61 21.13 35.11
CA ALA A 123 14.11 21.27 36.50
C ALA A 123 15.15 21.86 37.48
N ASN A 124 16.42 22.01 37.07
CA ASN A 124 17.52 22.58 37.84
C ASN A 124 17.97 23.95 37.29
N ASN A 125 17.17 24.59 36.42
CA ASN A 125 17.51 25.84 35.73
C ASN A 125 18.78 25.73 34.84
N GLN A 126 19.15 24.53 34.40
CA GLN A 126 20.20 24.37 33.40
C GLN A 126 19.62 24.56 31.99
N PRO A 127 20.30 25.35 31.14
CA PRO A 127 19.86 25.52 29.76
C PRO A 127 20.01 24.21 29.00
N TYR A 128 18.95 23.81 28.31
CA TYR A 128 18.98 22.75 27.31
C TYR A 128 18.37 23.26 26.00
N TYR A 129 18.89 22.76 24.89
CA TYR A 129 18.40 23.10 23.56
C TYR A 129 17.62 21.90 23.03
N ILE A 130 16.36 22.10 22.67
CA ILE A 130 15.54 21.12 21.95
C ILE A 130 15.63 21.49 20.47
N SER A 131 16.19 20.61 19.64
CA SER A 131 15.98 20.69 18.19
C SER A 131 14.51 20.34 17.91
N LEU A 132 13.75 21.27 17.34
CA LEU A 132 12.43 21.05 16.78
C LEU A 132 12.62 20.44 15.40
N ASP A 133 11.88 19.36 15.14
CA ASP A 133 11.98 18.63 13.89
C ASP A 133 11.42 19.45 12.71
N LEU A 134 11.90 19.23 11.46
CA LEU A 134 11.10 19.60 10.29
C LEU A 134 9.83 18.75 10.36
N GLU A 135 8.75 19.35 10.84
CA GLU A 135 7.59 18.63 11.29
C GLU A 135 6.78 18.10 10.10
N VAL A 136 6.56 18.94 9.07
CA VAL A 136 5.75 18.54 7.90
C VAL A 136 6.23 19.18 6.59
N THR A 137 6.37 18.35 5.55
CA THR A 137 6.47 18.78 4.15
C THR A 137 5.25 18.30 3.38
N VAL A 138 4.38 19.24 3.00
CA VAL A 138 3.17 18.99 2.21
C VAL A 138 3.44 19.30 0.74
N ILE A 139 3.26 18.31 -0.13
CA ILE A 139 3.47 18.44 -1.57
C ILE A 139 2.16 18.13 -2.30
N ASN A 140 1.54 19.19 -2.82
CA ASN A 140 0.34 19.14 -3.66
C ASN A 140 0.73 19.36 -5.12
N SER A 141 1.41 18.37 -5.70
CA SER A 141 2.03 18.52 -7.03
C SER A 141 1.80 17.26 -7.87
N PRO A 142 0.88 17.29 -8.86
CA PRO A 142 0.46 16.08 -9.57
C PRO A 142 1.58 15.45 -10.43
N ASN A 143 2.61 16.22 -10.78
CA ASN A 143 3.68 15.78 -11.69
C ASN A 143 4.91 15.23 -10.97
N VAL A 144 5.00 15.35 -9.63
CA VAL A 144 6.17 14.89 -8.87
C VAL A 144 6.19 13.38 -8.81
N SER A 145 7.20 12.77 -9.46
CA SER A 145 7.45 11.33 -9.43
C SER A 145 8.61 10.97 -8.50
N LYS A 146 9.41 11.95 -8.05
CA LYS A 146 10.57 11.70 -7.18
C LYS A 146 10.81 12.85 -6.21
N VAL A 147 11.12 12.51 -4.96
CA VAL A 147 11.53 13.47 -3.91
C VAL A 147 12.89 13.06 -3.35
N VAL A 148 13.78 14.04 -3.21
CA VAL A 148 15.12 13.84 -2.64
C VAL A 148 15.38 14.89 -1.56
N THR A 149 15.91 14.48 -0.42
CA THR A 149 16.34 15.38 0.66
C THR A 149 17.77 15.08 1.10
N GLY A 150 18.40 16.00 1.83
CA GLY A 150 19.76 15.82 2.34
C GLY A 150 19.83 14.79 3.47
N GLU A 151 21.03 14.27 3.75
CA GLU A 151 21.28 13.35 4.88
C GLU A 151 21.21 14.07 6.24
N ASN A 152 21.46 15.38 6.24
CA ASN A 152 21.54 16.23 7.44
C ASN A 152 20.30 17.11 7.60
N THR A 153 19.10 16.62 7.26
CA THR A 153 17.87 17.35 7.62
C THR A 153 17.68 17.43 9.14
N GLY A 154 18.60 16.89 9.95
CA GLY A 154 18.71 17.08 11.40
C GLY A 154 17.65 16.32 12.19
N ASN A 155 16.56 15.95 11.53
CA ASN A 155 15.27 15.77 12.14
C ASN A 155 14.37 14.89 11.24
N LYS A 156 13.33 14.35 11.88
CA LYS A 156 12.36 13.38 11.36
C LYS A 156 11.27 14.04 10.50
N ILE A 157 11.24 13.81 9.19
CA ILE A 157 10.31 14.45 8.24
C ILE A 157 8.94 13.73 8.20
N THR A 158 7.83 14.46 8.34
CA THR A 158 6.52 14.00 7.84
C THR A 158 6.37 14.41 6.38
N LEU A 159 6.32 13.44 5.48
CA LEU A 159 6.13 13.68 4.06
C LEU A 159 4.68 13.38 3.67
N LEU A 160 3.92 14.42 3.33
CA LEU A 160 2.55 14.31 2.83
C LEU A 160 2.55 14.59 1.33
N MET A 161 2.24 13.55 0.55
CA MET A 161 2.09 13.62 -0.90
C MET A 161 0.61 13.55 -1.26
N ASN A 162 0.04 14.61 -1.84
CA ASN A 162 -1.38 14.64 -2.22
C ASN A 162 -1.53 14.80 -3.73
N GLY A 163 -2.44 14.02 -4.32
CA GLY A 163 -2.88 14.23 -5.69
C GLY A 163 -1.85 13.87 -6.75
N VAL A 164 -0.86 13.03 -6.46
CA VAL A 164 0.19 12.62 -7.41
C VAL A 164 -0.44 11.82 -8.56
N LYS A 165 -0.18 12.21 -9.82
CA LYS A 165 -0.79 11.63 -11.03
C LYS A 165 0.20 10.91 -11.95
N THR A 166 1.40 10.62 -11.46
CA THR A 166 2.43 9.86 -12.19
C THR A 166 2.22 8.35 -12.04
N ASP A 167 2.87 7.54 -12.88
CA ASP A 167 2.82 6.07 -12.75
C ASP A 167 3.61 5.59 -11.52
N THR A 168 4.73 6.25 -11.22
CA THR A 168 5.64 5.90 -10.14
C THR A 168 5.87 7.09 -9.22
N LEU A 169 5.97 6.81 -7.92
CA LEU A 169 6.46 7.75 -6.91
C LEU A 169 7.67 7.16 -6.19
N ASP A 170 8.80 7.87 -6.22
CA ASP A 170 10.05 7.50 -5.55
C ASP A 170 10.37 8.47 -4.42
N VAL A 171 10.19 8.00 -3.19
CA VAL A 171 10.56 8.70 -1.96
C VAL A 171 11.70 7.99 -1.23
N SER A 172 12.39 7.07 -1.90
CA SER A 172 13.55 6.37 -1.32
C SER A 172 14.75 7.29 -1.07
N GLY A 173 14.76 8.46 -1.73
CA GLY A 173 15.72 9.55 -1.54
C GLY A 173 15.47 10.43 -0.31
N VAL A 174 14.56 10.05 0.60
CA VAL A 174 14.23 10.80 1.83
C VAL A 174 14.69 10.03 3.08
N PRO A 175 15.99 10.09 3.44
CA PRO A 175 16.62 9.14 4.37
C PRO A 175 16.19 9.24 5.83
N MET A 176 15.53 10.33 6.24
CA MET A 176 15.10 10.60 7.63
C MET A 176 13.59 10.85 7.74
N MET A 177 12.79 10.18 6.91
CA MET A 177 11.33 10.24 7.02
C MET A 177 10.86 9.53 8.29
N LYS A 178 9.98 10.18 9.03
CA LYS A 178 9.27 9.64 10.20
C LYS A 178 7.89 9.16 9.80
N ASP A 179 7.16 9.98 9.05
CA ASP A 179 5.81 9.68 8.63
C ASP A 179 5.74 9.80 7.11
N PHE A 180 5.19 8.78 6.46
CA PHE A 180 4.85 8.84 5.04
C PHE A 180 3.34 8.81 4.89
N ILE A 181 2.79 9.82 4.21
CA ILE A 181 1.37 9.94 3.95
C ILE A 181 1.20 10.18 2.46
N ASN A 182 0.44 9.31 1.77
CA ASN A 182 0.06 9.53 0.39
C ASN A 182 -1.45 9.42 0.20
N VAL A 183 -2.05 10.47 -0.33
CA VAL A 183 -3.49 10.55 -0.51
C VAL A 183 -3.87 10.97 -1.93
N ASN A 184 -5.06 10.55 -2.37
CA ASN A 184 -5.71 10.98 -3.62
C ASN A 184 -4.83 10.83 -4.89
N SER A 185 -3.93 9.86 -4.88
CA SER A 185 -2.91 9.66 -5.91
C SER A 185 -3.29 8.54 -6.87
N SER A 186 -2.80 8.57 -8.11
CA SER A 186 -3.08 7.55 -9.12
C SER A 186 -1.87 6.70 -9.48
N ILE A 187 -0.86 6.69 -8.61
CA ILE A 187 0.38 5.91 -8.77
C ILE A 187 0.10 4.41 -8.83
N THR A 188 0.91 3.70 -9.59
CA THR A 188 0.86 2.22 -9.70
C THR A 188 1.96 1.55 -8.88
N SER A 189 3.07 2.26 -8.67
CA SER A 189 4.25 1.77 -7.94
C SER A 189 4.82 2.85 -7.02
N LEU A 190 5.18 2.45 -5.80
CA LEU A 190 5.86 3.29 -4.81
C LEU A 190 7.25 2.73 -4.50
N TYR A 191 8.28 3.58 -4.49
CA TYR A 191 9.61 3.24 -4.01
C TYR A 191 9.87 3.91 -2.67
N ILE A 192 10.16 3.10 -1.66
CA ILE A 192 10.57 3.56 -0.33
C ILE A 192 11.95 3.03 0.01
N LYS A 193 12.65 3.73 0.91
CA LYS A 193 13.92 3.23 1.43
C LYS A 193 13.68 1.96 2.25
N HIS A 194 14.43 0.92 1.92
CA HIS A 194 14.32 -0.38 2.59
C HIS A 194 14.62 -0.24 4.09
N ASP A 195 13.72 -0.77 4.94
CA ASP A 195 13.86 -0.82 6.40
C ASP A 195 14.02 0.52 7.12
N GLN A 196 13.72 1.64 6.44
CA GLN A 196 13.72 2.93 7.11
C GLN A 196 12.67 2.93 8.23
N PRO A 197 13.04 3.23 9.49
CA PRO A 197 12.11 3.24 10.59
C PRO A 197 11.15 4.43 10.44
N LEU A 198 9.87 4.12 10.31
CA LEU A 198 8.77 5.07 10.31
C LEU A 198 7.97 4.93 11.60
N VAL A 199 7.34 6.02 12.02
CA VAL A 199 6.24 5.97 12.98
C VAL A 199 4.98 5.60 12.19
N ARG A 200 4.57 6.41 11.21
CA ARG A 200 3.39 6.15 10.37
C ARG A 200 3.70 5.89 8.90
N PHE A 201 2.98 4.95 8.31
CA PHE A 201 2.91 4.70 6.87
C PHE A 201 1.44 4.63 6.44
N LEU A 202 0.94 5.72 5.85
CA LEU A 202 -0.47 5.91 5.52
C LEU A 202 -0.65 6.10 4.01
N MET A 203 -1.54 5.31 3.42
CA MET A 203 -1.96 5.50 2.05
C MET A 203 -3.47 5.35 1.92
N MET A 204 -4.12 6.32 1.28
CA MET A 204 -5.57 6.31 1.10
C MET A 204 -6.00 6.93 -0.22
N GLY A 205 -6.99 6.31 -0.88
CA GLY A 205 -7.47 6.79 -2.17
C GLY A 205 -6.38 6.69 -3.24
N VAL A 206 -5.73 5.53 -3.30
CA VAL A 206 -4.66 5.21 -4.26
C VAL A 206 -5.06 3.99 -5.10
N PRO A 207 -6.15 4.08 -5.89
CA PRO A 207 -6.88 2.93 -6.43
C PRO A 207 -6.12 2.15 -7.51
N ASN A 208 -4.95 2.63 -7.94
CA ASN A 208 -4.11 1.99 -8.95
C ASN A 208 -2.85 1.33 -8.35
N LEU A 209 -2.56 1.53 -7.06
CA LEU A 209 -1.31 1.07 -6.46
C LEU A 209 -1.33 -0.45 -6.31
N THR A 210 -0.40 -1.11 -7.00
CA THR A 210 -0.26 -2.57 -6.98
C THR A 210 1.04 -3.04 -6.37
N THR A 211 2.06 -2.18 -6.31
CA THR A 211 3.41 -2.57 -5.90
C THR A 211 4.05 -1.51 -4.99
N ILE A 212 4.64 -1.96 -3.89
CA ILE A 212 5.53 -1.17 -3.03
C ILE A 212 6.91 -1.81 -3.09
N HIS A 213 7.89 -1.08 -3.61
CA HIS A 213 9.29 -1.46 -3.66
C HIS A 213 10.00 -1.02 -2.39
N GLY A 214 10.58 -1.99 -1.69
CA GLY A 214 11.19 -1.81 -0.38
C GLY A 214 10.58 -2.73 0.66
N ARG A 215 10.99 -2.58 1.91
CA ARG A 215 10.34 -3.22 3.05
C ARG A 215 9.93 -2.12 4.02
N VAL A 216 8.62 -2.00 4.25
CA VAL A 216 8.05 -1.02 5.18
C VAL A 216 8.47 -1.41 6.59
N ASN A 217 8.94 -0.45 7.37
CA ASN A 217 9.34 -0.66 8.76
C ASN A 217 8.67 0.43 9.62
N ALA A 218 7.37 0.27 9.88
CA ALA A 218 6.54 1.27 10.54
C ALA A 218 5.94 0.72 11.85
N GLU A 219 5.62 1.62 12.77
CA GLU A 219 4.87 1.31 14.00
C GLU A 219 3.36 1.30 13.72
N GLU A 220 2.90 2.11 12.76
CA GLU A 220 1.52 2.21 12.33
C GLU A 220 1.44 2.14 10.80
N ILE A 221 0.55 1.28 10.29
CA ILE A 221 0.29 1.12 8.86
C ILE A 221 -1.21 1.26 8.61
N ILE A 222 -1.59 2.20 7.75
CA ILE A 222 -2.98 2.41 7.34
C ILE A 222 -3.03 2.37 5.82
N LEU A 223 -3.69 1.35 5.26
CA LEU A 223 -3.85 1.18 3.82
C LEU A 223 -5.33 1.09 3.49
N ALA A 224 -5.84 2.06 2.73
CA ALA A 224 -7.24 2.11 2.36
C ALA A 224 -7.46 2.35 0.86
N ASP A 225 -8.31 1.51 0.25
CA ASP A 225 -8.77 1.61 -1.13
C ASP A 225 -7.64 1.56 -2.18
N MET A 226 -6.96 0.41 -2.23
CA MET A 226 -5.89 0.14 -3.19
C MET A 226 -5.80 -1.35 -3.55
N PRO A 227 -5.55 -1.74 -4.80
CA PRO A 227 -5.53 -3.14 -5.25
C PRO A 227 -4.25 -3.90 -4.87
N LEU A 228 -3.59 -3.53 -3.78
CA LEU A 228 -2.34 -4.11 -3.31
C LEU A 228 -2.56 -5.58 -2.90
N ALA A 229 -1.84 -6.50 -3.55
CA ALA A 229 -1.97 -7.95 -3.27
C ALA A 229 -0.96 -8.47 -2.23
N THR A 230 0.15 -7.76 -2.05
CA THR A 230 1.24 -8.14 -1.15
C THR A 230 1.76 -6.93 -0.41
N LEU A 231 2.01 -7.07 0.89
CA LEU A 231 2.66 -6.05 1.71
C LEU A 231 3.96 -6.63 2.29
N ASN A 232 5.10 -6.08 1.87
CA ASN A 232 6.40 -6.43 2.44
C ASN A 232 6.73 -5.45 3.57
N PHE A 233 6.60 -5.89 4.82
CA PHE A 233 6.83 -5.05 5.99
C PHE A 233 7.49 -5.82 7.14
N ARG A 234 7.89 -5.10 8.20
CA ARG A 234 8.40 -5.66 9.46
C ARG A 234 7.30 -5.76 10.51
N PRO A 235 6.63 -6.91 10.65
CA PRO A 235 5.54 -7.07 11.62
C PRO A 235 5.99 -6.91 13.07
N GLU A 236 7.26 -7.19 13.40
CA GLU A 236 7.76 -7.16 14.77
C GLU A 236 7.80 -5.75 15.39
N ARG A 237 7.56 -4.69 14.62
CA ARG A 237 7.47 -3.31 15.10
C ARG A 237 6.07 -2.71 15.03
N LEU A 238 5.11 -3.46 14.46
CA LEU A 238 3.77 -2.99 14.21
C LEU A 238 2.96 -2.97 15.52
N TYR A 239 2.36 -1.82 15.81
CA TYR A 239 1.39 -1.59 16.90
C TYR A 239 -0.02 -1.43 16.35
N THR A 240 -0.17 -0.74 15.22
CA THR A 240 -1.47 -0.43 14.61
C THR A 240 -1.49 -0.85 13.15
N LEU A 241 -2.54 -1.56 12.74
CA LEU A 241 -2.76 -1.91 11.34
C LEU A 241 -4.22 -1.76 10.93
N ASP A 242 -4.42 -0.90 9.94
CA ASP A 242 -5.70 -0.76 9.23
C ASP A 242 -5.51 -1.23 7.78
N LEU A 243 -6.26 -2.27 7.39
CA LEU A 243 -6.26 -2.82 6.03
C LEU A 243 -7.67 -2.80 5.47
N ILE A 244 -7.95 -1.81 4.63
CA ILE A 244 -9.27 -1.53 4.07
C ILE A 244 -9.24 -1.62 2.55
N ASN A 245 -10.14 -2.43 1.99
CA ASN A 245 -10.36 -2.55 0.56
C ASN A 245 -9.06 -2.85 -0.23
N THR A 246 -8.28 -3.83 0.23
CA THR A 246 -7.07 -4.30 -0.46
C THR A 246 -7.25 -5.66 -1.12
N ASN A 247 -6.26 -6.12 -1.88
CA ASN A 247 -6.24 -7.48 -2.43
C ASN A 247 -5.32 -8.43 -1.62
N ILE A 248 -4.92 -8.04 -0.40
CA ILE A 248 -4.02 -8.85 0.41
C ILE A 248 -4.75 -10.13 0.86
N SER A 249 -4.06 -11.27 0.68
CA SER A 249 -4.58 -12.61 0.98
C SER A 249 -3.64 -13.47 1.84
N ASP A 250 -2.45 -12.97 2.19
CA ASP A 250 -1.48 -13.72 2.98
C ASP A 250 -1.98 -13.95 4.40
N VAL A 251 -2.40 -15.17 4.68
CA VAL A 251 -2.92 -15.59 6.00
C VAL A 251 -1.86 -15.51 7.12
N ASN A 252 -0.58 -15.43 6.78
CA ASN A 252 0.53 -15.31 7.74
C ASN A 252 1.09 -13.89 7.86
N LEU A 253 0.43 -12.90 7.25
CA LEU A 253 0.87 -11.49 7.26
C LEU A 253 1.25 -11.01 8.67
N LEU A 254 0.52 -11.45 9.70
CA LEU A 254 0.67 -11.01 11.09
C LEU A 254 1.30 -12.06 12.01
N ALA A 255 1.82 -13.17 11.48
CA ALA A 255 2.34 -14.29 12.28
C ALA A 255 3.51 -13.91 13.22
N HIS A 256 4.14 -12.76 12.99
CA HIS A 256 5.25 -12.24 13.79
C HIS A 256 4.95 -10.87 14.42
N ALA A 257 3.69 -10.41 14.39
CA ALA A 257 3.29 -9.09 14.88
C ALA A 257 3.14 -9.04 16.42
N VAL A 258 4.24 -9.32 17.14
CA VAL A 258 4.24 -9.50 18.60
C VAL A 258 3.88 -8.25 19.41
N HIS A 259 3.89 -7.08 18.77
CA HIS A 259 3.57 -5.79 19.40
C HIS A 259 2.21 -5.22 18.99
N LEU A 260 1.48 -5.90 18.11
CA LEU A 260 0.17 -5.43 17.63
C LEU A 260 -0.81 -5.24 18.78
N GLU A 261 -1.45 -4.08 18.78
CA GLU A 261 -2.41 -3.60 19.78
C GLU A 261 -3.73 -3.16 19.13
N TRP A 262 -3.70 -2.70 17.88
CA TRP A 262 -4.90 -2.36 17.10
C TRP A 262 -4.89 -3.05 15.74
N LEU A 263 -6.01 -3.67 15.39
CA LEU A 263 -6.21 -4.32 14.09
C LEU A 263 -7.61 -4.03 13.53
N LEU A 264 -7.66 -3.29 12.43
CA LEU A 264 -8.88 -3.00 11.70
C LEU A 264 -8.77 -3.60 10.30
N ILE A 265 -9.74 -4.44 9.92
CA ILE A 265 -9.76 -5.06 8.59
C ILE A 265 -11.13 -4.94 7.93
N GLY A 266 -11.13 -4.90 6.61
CA GLY A 266 -12.33 -5.06 5.79
C GLY A 266 -12.01 -4.99 4.31
N GLY A 267 -12.77 -5.72 3.50
CA GLY A 267 -12.60 -5.66 2.04
C GLY A 267 -11.31 -6.28 1.52
N ASN A 268 -10.72 -7.24 2.24
CA ASN A 268 -9.50 -7.96 1.85
C ASN A 268 -9.81 -9.36 1.27
N GLN A 269 -8.77 -10.15 0.99
CA GLN A 269 -8.89 -11.51 0.45
C GLN A 269 -8.39 -12.60 1.43
N PHE A 270 -8.49 -12.33 2.74
CA PHE A 270 -8.13 -13.31 3.77
C PHE A 270 -9.19 -14.40 3.91
N LYS A 271 -8.77 -15.66 3.78
CA LYS A 271 -9.60 -16.83 4.14
C LYS A 271 -9.67 -17.01 5.66
N TYR A 272 -8.56 -16.71 6.29
CA TYR A 272 -8.35 -16.65 7.72
C TYR A 272 -7.09 -15.82 7.95
N LEU A 273 -6.82 -15.42 9.18
CA LEU A 273 -5.62 -14.66 9.50
C LEU A 273 -5.00 -15.26 10.77
N ASN A 274 -3.70 -15.51 10.72
CA ASN A 274 -2.95 -16.07 11.83
C ASN A 274 -2.39 -14.93 12.68
N LEU A 275 -2.80 -14.90 13.95
CA LEU A 275 -2.26 -14.02 14.97
C LEU A 275 -1.45 -14.85 15.98
N PRO A 276 -0.35 -14.30 16.53
CA PRO A 276 0.34 -14.93 17.65
C PRO A 276 -0.61 -15.06 18.86
N ASP A 277 -0.56 -16.17 19.59
CA ASP A 277 -1.39 -16.41 20.78
C ASP A 277 -1.28 -15.29 21.83
N LEU A 278 -0.09 -14.70 21.97
CA LEU A 278 0.14 -13.57 22.90
C LEU A 278 -0.61 -12.30 22.48
N VAL A 279 -0.85 -12.14 21.18
CA VAL A 279 -1.47 -10.96 20.57
C VAL A 279 -2.98 -11.13 20.53
N SER A 280 -3.48 -12.31 20.18
CA SER A 280 -4.92 -12.59 20.06
C SER A 280 -5.71 -12.38 21.36
N GLY A 281 -5.04 -12.41 22.52
CA GLY A 281 -5.66 -12.11 23.82
C GLY A 281 -5.63 -10.63 24.25
N ARG A 282 -5.04 -9.72 23.46
CA ARG A 282 -4.87 -8.31 23.85
C ARG A 282 -5.12 -7.28 22.75
N VAL A 283 -5.16 -7.69 21.48
CA VAL A 283 -5.37 -6.78 20.36
C VAL A 283 -6.82 -6.30 20.34
N ASP A 284 -7.00 -5.00 20.18
CA ASP A 284 -8.29 -4.39 19.89
C ASP A 284 -8.59 -4.58 18.40
N TYR A 285 -9.52 -5.49 18.11
CA TYR A 285 -9.80 -5.98 16.77
C TYR A 285 -11.17 -5.51 16.30
N HIS A 286 -11.25 -5.07 15.04
CA HIS A 286 -12.51 -4.64 14.41
C HIS A 286 -12.62 -5.11 12.95
N ASP A 287 -13.70 -5.81 12.61
CA ASP A 287 -14.14 -6.04 11.23
C ASP A 287 -15.07 -4.92 10.75
N TYR A 288 -14.51 -4.05 9.92
CA TYR A 288 -15.18 -2.91 9.34
C TYR A 288 -15.92 -3.23 8.04
N SER A 289 -15.98 -4.48 7.61
CA SER A 289 -16.72 -4.86 6.42
C SER A 289 -18.18 -4.37 6.45
N GLY A 290 -18.60 -3.63 5.43
CA GLY A 290 -19.91 -2.99 5.36
C GLY A 290 -20.03 -1.67 6.13
N ALA A 291 -18.95 -1.15 6.72
CA ALA A 291 -18.93 0.15 7.37
C ALA A 291 -18.65 1.29 6.38
N VAL A 292 -19.03 2.50 6.77
CA VAL A 292 -18.48 3.73 6.22
C VAL A 292 -17.26 4.12 7.06
N TYR A 293 -16.09 4.00 6.45
CA TYR A 293 -14.82 4.39 7.03
C TYR A 293 -14.55 5.86 6.68
N ALA A 294 -14.94 6.74 7.60
CA ALA A 294 -14.58 8.14 7.59
C ALA A 294 -13.44 8.33 8.59
N TYR A 295 -12.20 8.03 8.19
CA TYR A 295 -11.07 8.25 9.09
C TYR A 295 -10.95 9.76 9.33
N PRO A 296 -11.04 10.25 10.57
CA PRO A 296 -10.69 11.62 10.87
C PRO A 296 -9.16 11.72 10.78
N LEU A 297 -8.63 11.84 9.56
CA LEU A 297 -7.26 12.32 9.34
C LEU A 297 -7.02 13.69 10.01
N MET A 298 -8.11 14.36 10.38
CA MET A 298 -8.22 15.68 11.00
C MET A 298 -7.44 15.82 12.31
N ASP A 299 -7.52 14.85 13.23
CA ASP A 299 -6.98 15.11 14.59
C ASP A 299 -5.46 14.93 14.73
N TYR A 300 -4.80 14.29 13.75
CA TYR A 300 -3.42 13.83 13.94
C TYR A 300 -2.33 14.64 13.23
N LEU A 301 -2.68 15.52 12.28
CA LEU A 301 -1.67 16.12 11.39
C LEU A 301 -1.64 17.65 11.35
N PHE A 302 -2.50 18.36 12.09
CA PHE A 302 -2.57 19.83 12.05
C PHE A 302 -2.78 20.44 10.64
N VAL A 303 -3.20 19.64 9.65
CA VAL A 303 -3.40 20.05 8.24
C VAL A 303 -4.84 19.75 7.76
N ASP A 304 -5.83 20.23 8.51
CA ASP A 304 -7.26 20.03 8.23
C ASP A 304 -7.65 20.39 6.78
N SER A 305 -7.04 21.42 6.18
CA SER A 305 -7.35 21.86 4.81
C SER A 305 -6.80 20.96 3.71
N GLU A 306 -5.79 20.15 3.98
CA GLU A 306 -5.09 19.37 2.94
C GLU A 306 -5.78 18.04 2.61
N PHE A 307 -6.75 17.65 3.44
CA PHE A 307 -7.57 16.46 3.24
C PHE A 307 -8.98 16.79 2.74
N GLU A 308 -9.24 18.05 2.37
CA GLU A 308 -10.47 18.41 1.64
C GLU A 308 -10.60 17.54 0.38
N GLY A 309 -11.70 16.81 0.28
CA GLY A 309 -12.00 15.92 -0.84
C GLY A 309 -11.62 14.45 -0.65
N VAL A 310 -11.10 14.04 0.51
CA VAL A 310 -11.07 12.61 0.87
C VAL A 310 -12.49 12.17 1.19
N GLU A 311 -13.12 11.47 0.25
CA GLU A 311 -14.45 10.90 0.44
C GLU A 311 -14.42 9.74 1.45
N PRO A 312 -15.44 9.58 2.29
CA PRO A 312 -15.60 8.40 3.12
C PRO A 312 -15.54 7.11 2.30
N ILE A 313 -14.86 6.09 2.83
CA ILE A 313 -14.66 4.83 2.12
C ILE A 313 -15.74 3.85 2.55
N ASN A 314 -16.52 3.37 1.58
CA ASN A 314 -17.39 2.23 1.80
C ASN A 314 -16.53 0.96 1.87
N VAL A 315 -16.43 0.38 3.05
CA VAL A 315 -15.63 -0.81 3.29
C VAL A 315 -16.36 -2.03 2.75
N LYS A 316 -15.75 -2.72 1.79
CA LYS A 316 -16.30 -3.93 1.17
C LYS A 316 -16.21 -5.09 2.16
N ALA A 317 -16.96 -6.15 1.92
CA ALA A 317 -16.77 -7.41 2.64
C ALA A 317 -15.44 -8.07 2.26
N ASN A 318 -14.80 -8.76 3.21
CA ASN A 318 -13.72 -9.67 2.87
C ASN A 318 -14.25 -10.76 1.93
N LYS A 319 -13.60 -10.95 0.78
CA LYS A 319 -14.06 -11.86 -0.27
C LYS A 319 -12.98 -12.84 -0.68
N VAL A 320 -13.33 -14.11 -0.72
CA VAL A 320 -12.42 -15.19 -1.11
C VAL A 320 -13.03 -16.11 -2.16
N ALA A 321 -12.23 -16.57 -3.10
CA ALA A 321 -12.67 -17.55 -4.08
C ALA A 321 -12.49 -18.97 -3.55
N TYR A 322 -13.53 -19.80 -3.69
CA TYR A 322 -13.47 -21.25 -3.44
C TYR A 322 -14.01 -22.04 -4.64
N VAL A 323 -13.60 -23.30 -4.69
CA VAL A 323 -14.14 -24.29 -5.62
C VAL A 323 -15.01 -25.26 -4.82
N ALA A 324 -16.29 -25.33 -5.16
CA ALA A 324 -17.23 -26.29 -4.63
C ALA A 324 -17.25 -27.55 -5.52
N GLN A 325 -16.93 -28.69 -4.94
CA GLN A 325 -17.09 -29.99 -5.60
C GLN A 325 -18.55 -30.43 -5.50
N LYS A 326 -19.19 -30.64 -6.65
CA LYS A 326 -20.54 -31.21 -6.71
C LYS A 326 -20.47 -32.73 -6.53
N THR A 327 -21.27 -33.24 -5.60
CA THR A 327 -21.38 -34.67 -5.28
C THR A 327 -22.82 -35.14 -5.49
N SER A 328 -23.09 -36.43 -5.33
CA SER A 328 -24.46 -36.97 -5.34
C SER A 328 -25.32 -36.46 -4.18
N GLU A 329 -24.69 -35.98 -3.09
CA GLU A 329 -25.37 -35.57 -1.86
C GLU A 329 -25.43 -34.04 -1.69
N GLY A 330 -24.84 -33.28 -2.61
CA GLY A 330 -24.80 -31.82 -2.58
C GLY A 330 -23.42 -31.26 -2.95
N TYR A 331 -22.87 -30.36 -2.15
CA TYR A 331 -21.61 -29.66 -2.44
C TYR A 331 -20.62 -29.77 -1.28
N VAL A 332 -19.34 -29.86 -1.62
CA VAL A 332 -18.23 -29.88 -0.65
C VAL A 332 -17.21 -28.81 -1.02
N VAL A 333 -16.83 -27.97 -0.08
CA VAL A 333 -15.73 -27.02 -0.21
C VAL A 333 -14.63 -27.41 0.78
N SER A 334 -13.47 -27.77 0.24
CA SER A 334 -12.27 -28.06 1.03
C SER A 334 -11.44 -26.80 1.19
N THR A 335 -10.99 -26.54 2.42
CA THR A 335 -10.21 -25.35 2.76
C THR A 335 -8.93 -25.76 3.45
N GLU A 336 -7.83 -25.63 2.74
CA GLU A 336 -6.50 -25.94 3.28
C GLU A 336 -6.09 -24.90 4.34
N GLY A 337 -5.57 -25.37 5.47
CA GLY A 337 -4.96 -24.55 6.50
C GLY A 337 -5.91 -23.82 7.45
N ILE A 338 -7.21 -23.77 7.16
CA ILE A 338 -8.19 -23.16 8.08
C ILE A 338 -8.37 -24.03 9.32
N ASN A 339 -8.37 -23.40 10.50
CA ASN A 339 -8.79 -24.06 11.73
C ASN A 339 -10.32 -24.02 11.85
N MET A 340 -10.98 -25.16 11.64
CA MET A 340 -12.44 -25.25 11.70
C MET A 340 -13.03 -24.99 13.08
N ASP A 341 -12.25 -25.15 14.16
CA ASP A 341 -12.71 -24.82 15.51
C ASP A 341 -12.92 -23.32 15.71
N ASN A 342 -12.29 -22.49 14.86
CA ASN A 342 -12.46 -21.04 14.85
C ASN A 342 -13.54 -20.58 13.87
N VAL A 343 -14.18 -21.51 13.15
CA VAL A 343 -15.19 -21.17 12.14
C VAL A 343 -16.58 -21.22 12.76
N LEU A 344 -17.32 -20.14 12.59
CA LEU A 344 -18.74 -20.05 12.92
C LEU A 344 -19.54 -19.79 11.64
N LEU A 345 -20.59 -20.59 11.41
CA LEU A 345 -21.50 -20.39 10.30
C LEU A 345 -22.67 -19.50 10.74
N PRO A 346 -23.16 -18.58 9.88
CA PRO A 346 -24.40 -17.84 10.13
C PRO A 346 -25.58 -18.77 10.43
N GLU A 347 -26.53 -18.33 11.25
CA GLU A 347 -27.68 -19.15 11.65
C GLU A 347 -28.52 -19.65 10.46
N ASP A 348 -28.59 -18.87 9.39
CA ASP A 348 -29.35 -19.19 8.18
C ASP A 348 -28.54 -20.00 7.14
N SER A 349 -27.28 -20.32 7.44
CA SER A 349 -26.37 -21.03 6.55
C SER A 349 -26.94 -22.40 6.13
N LYS A 350 -26.72 -22.74 4.86
CA LYS A 350 -27.05 -24.06 4.29
C LYS A 350 -25.85 -25.00 4.26
N TRP A 351 -24.76 -24.60 4.90
CA TRP A 351 -23.54 -25.39 5.05
C TRP A 351 -23.44 -25.95 6.46
N THR A 352 -22.71 -27.05 6.60
CA THR A 352 -22.30 -27.66 7.86
C THR A 352 -20.80 -27.90 7.81
N ILE A 353 -20.14 -27.94 8.97
CA ILE A 353 -18.71 -28.26 9.06
C ILE A 353 -18.58 -29.77 9.29
N GLU A 354 -17.86 -30.45 8.39
CA GLU A 354 -17.57 -31.89 8.50
C GLU A 354 -16.06 -32.12 8.34
N GLY A 355 -15.35 -32.30 9.47
CA GLY A 355 -13.90 -32.39 9.49
C GLY A 355 -13.27 -31.05 9.06
N SER A 356 -12.54 -31.06 7.94
CA SER A 356 -11.90 -29.88 7.36
C SER A 356 -12.66 -29.28 6.18
N ASN A 357 -13.95 -29.59 6.04
CA ASN A 357 -14.75 -29.19 4.88
C ASN A 357 -16.04 -28.48 5.28
N PHE A 358 -16.47 -27.56 4.43
CA PHE A 358 -17.86 -27.12 4.39
C PHE A 358 -18.66 -28.06 3.49
N VAL A 359 -19.78 -28.56 4.00
CA VAL A 359 -20.67 -29.49 3.29
C VAL A 359 -22.06 -28.89 3.22
N SER A 360 -22.67 -28.85 2.05
CA SER A 360 -24.07 -28.47 1.87
C SER A 360 -24.84 -29.59 1.20
N LYS A 361 -26.01 -29.93 1.74
CA LYS A 361 -26.94 -30.91 1.15
C LYS A 361 -27.97 -30.26 0.23
N ALA A 362 -27.80 -28.99 -0.09
CA ALA A 362 -28.70 -28.27 -0.98
C ALA A 362 -28.56 -28.76 -2.43
N GLN A 363 -29.66 -28.72 -3.18
CA GLN A 363 -29.66 -29.07 -4.60
C GLN A 363 -28.98 -28.00 -5.45
N GLU A 364 -29.24 -26.74 -5.12
CA GLU A 364 -28.58 -25.56 -5.70
C GLU A 364 -27.42 -25.12 -4.82
N LEU A 365 -26.36 -24.58 -5.43
CA LEU A 365 -25.17 -24.12 -4.70
C LEU A 365 -25.54 -22.90 -3.84
N PRO A 366 -25.61 -23.03 -2.51
CA PRO A 366 -25.91 -21.88 -1.66
C PRO A 366 -24.66 -21.01 -1.48
N PRO A 367 -24.80 -19.71 -1.17
CA PRO A 367 -23.66 -18.88 -0.80
C PRO A 367 -22.94 -19.48 0.42
N LEU A 368 -21.62 -19.41 0.45
CA LEU A 368 -20.81 -19.82 1.60
C LEU A 368 -20.23 -18.57 2.26
N ASN A 369 -20.84 -18.18 3.38
CA ASN A 369 -20.32 -17.14 4.25
C ASN A 369 -20.00 -17.76 5.61
N TYR A 370 -18.97 -17.25 6.27
CA TYR A 370 -18.56 -17.71 7.59
C TYR A 370 -17.85 -16.60 8.36
N TYR A 371 -17.85 -16.73 9.67
CA TYR A 371 -17.05 -15.95 10.58
C TYR A 371 -15.82 -16.77 10.95
N TYR A 372 -14.64 -16.14 10.93
CA TYR A 372 -13.41 -16.73 11.45
C TYR A 372 -12.99 -15.98 12.71
N LYS A 373 -12.98 -16.68 13.84
CA LYS A 373 -12.57 -16.12 15.13
C LYS A 373 -11.08 -15.78 15.11
N LEU A 374 -10.76 -14.50 15.35
CA LEU A 374 -9.39 -13.99 15.40
C LEU A 374 -8.91 -13.76 16.82
N VAL A 375 -9.80 -13.22 17.67
CA VAL A 375 -9.47 -12.83 19.02
C VAL A 375 -10.52 -13.33 20.00
N GLU A 376 -10.13 -13.44 21.26
CA GLU A 376 -11.10 -13.64 22.33
C GLU A 376 -11.84 -12.32 22.61
N PRO A 377 -13.09 -12.37 23.12
CA PRO A 377 -13.79 -11.17 23.56
C PRO A 377 -12.93 -10.39 24.56
N PHE A 378 -12.55 -9.18 24.19
CA PHE A 378 -11.74 -8.31 25.04
C PHE A 378 -12.60 -7.81 26.21
N ALA A 379 -12.25 -8.20 27.44
CA ALA A 379 -13.05 -7.92 28.64
C ALA A 379 -12.93 -6.47 29.15
N GLU A 380 -11.97 -5.68 28.65
CA GLU A 380 -11.70 -4.30 29.10
C GLU A 380 -12.28 -3.26 28.11
N THR A 381 -13.59 -3.27 27.89
CA THR A 381 -14.26 -2.27 27.02
C THR A 381 -14.51 -0.91 27.68
N ASP A 382 -14.06 -0.68 28.92
CA ASP A 382 -14.41 0.55 29.65
C ASP A 382 -13.44 1.73 29.47
N SER A 383 -12.28 1.60 28.79
CA SER A 383 -11.26 2.66 28.97
C SER A 383 -10.22 2.93 27.85
N LEU A 384 -10.26 2.37 26.64
CA LEU A 384 -9.24 2.70 25.62
C LEU A 384 -9.73 3.49 24.41
N CYS A 385 -11.02 3.38 24.03
CA CYS A 385 -11.64 4.31 23.08
C CYS A 385 -12.14 5.54 23.86
N PHE A 386 -11.23 6.47 24.21
CA PHE A 386 -11.54 7.62 25.07
C PHE A 386 -12.55 8.61 24.47
N ASP A 387 -12.92 8.43 23.22
CA ASP A 387 -14.06 9.04 22.56
C ASP A 387 -14.55 8.06 21.48
N ASN A 388 -15.81 8.16 21.06
CA ASN A 388 -16.32 7.37 19.94
C ASN A 388 -15.68 7.77 18.59
N SER A 389 -14.45 8.32 18.57
CA SER A 389 -13.79 8.82 17.34
C SER A 389 -13.41 7.71 16.37
N HIS A 390 -13.32 6.46 16.86
CA HIS A 390 -12.97 5.29 16.05
C HIS A 390 -14.16 4.30 15.96
N ALA A 391 -15.39 4.77 16.21
CA ALA A 391 -16.57 4.03 15.81
C ALA A 391 -16.88 4.39 14.35
N PRO A 392 -17.24 3.42 13.49
CA PRO A 392 -17.66 3.74 12.14
C PRO A 392 -18.88 4.67 12.20
N SER A 393 -18.95 5.62 11.27
CA SER A 393 -20.02 6.60 11.25
C SER A 393 -21.38 5.95 10.98
N GLU A 394 -21.38 4.87 10.21
CA GLU A 394 -22.56 4.10 9.83
C GLU A 394 -22.15 2.70 9.34
N PHE A 395 -23.00 1.70 9.55
CA PHE A 395 -22.91 0.41 8.88
C PHE A 395 -24.05 0.28 7.86
N ASP A 396 -23.75 -0.31 6.70
CA ASP A 396 -24.73 -0.67 5.69
C ASP A 396 -25.75 -1.66 6.29
N ALA A 397 -27.01 -1.25 6.37
CA ALA A 397 -28.10 -2.08 6.87
C ALA A 397 -28.34 -3.35 6.04
N ALA A 398 -27.86 -3.40 4.79
CA ALA A 398 -27.93 -4.57 3.92
C ALA A 398 -26.75 -5.53 4.13
N TYR A 399 -25.76 -5.17 4.95
CA TYR A 399 -24.59 -6.01 5.19
C TYR A 399 -24.98 -7.29 5.97
N PRO A 400 -24.65 -8.49 5.47
CA PRO A 400 -25.14 -9.74 6.05
C PRO A 400 -24.39 -10.22 7.29
N GLY A 401 -23.30 -9.55 7.69
CA GLY A 401 -22.54 -9.92 8.88
C GLY A 401 -23.13 -9.32 10.17
N GLU A 402 -23.07 -10.10 11.23
CA GLU A 402 -23.62 -9.81 12.55
C GLU A 402 -22.77 -8.79 13.31
N GLU A 403 -23.42 -7.73 13.78
CA GLU A 403 -22.78 -6.63 14.50
C GLU A 403 -22.04 -7.10 15.77
N GLN A 404 -22.65 -8.01 16.54
CA GLN A 404 -22.06 -8.52 17.79
C GLN A 404 -20.75 -9.30 17.60
N LEU A 405 -20.44 -9.76 16.38
CA LEU A 405 -19.23 -10.55 16.11
C LEU A 405 -18.06 -9.72 15.59
N ARG A 406 -18.29 -8.45 15.20
CA ARG A 406 -17.28 -7.62 14.51
C ARG A 406 -16.01 -7.39 15.30
N ASN A 407 -16.07 -7.44 16.63
CA ASN A 407 -14.91 -7.20 17.48
C ASN A 407 -14.14 -8.47 17.85
N THR A 408 -14.55 -9.62 17.30
CA THR A 408 -13.93 -10.93 17.63
C THR A 408 -13.70 -11.82 16.41
N HIS A 409 -14.54 -11.68 15.39
CA HIS A 409 -14.51 -12.51 14.20
C HIS A 409 -14.40 -11.65 12.95
N MET A 410 -13.62 -12.15 12.00
CA MET A 410 -13.62 -11.68 10.62
C MET A 410 -14.77 -12.34 9.87
N TYR A 411 -15.67 -11.55 9.28
CA TYR A 411 -16.66 -12.06 8.35
C TYR A 411 -16.06 -12.24 6.96
N VAL A 412 -16.24 -13.43 6.39
CA VAL A 412 -15.73 -13.81 5.08
C VAL A 412 -16.88 -14.22 4.18
N MET A 413 -16.99 -13.55 3.04
CA MET A 413 -17.88 -13.93 1.96
C MET A 413 -17.12 -14.73 0.91
N SER A 414 -17.74 -15.79 0.39
CA SER A 414 -17.10 -16.61 -0.64
C SER A 414 -17.72 -16.41 -2.02
N GLU A 415 -16.86 -16.33 -3.03
CA GLU A 415 -17.22 -16.50 -4.44
C GLU A 415 -16.97 -17.95 -4.83
N LEU A 416 -18.05 -18.67 -5.16
CA LEU A 416 -18.00 -20.10 -5.41
C LEU A 416 -18.01 -20.40 -6.91
N THR A 417 -17.12 -21.29 -7.33
CA THR A 417 -17.16 -21.93 -8.65
C THR A 417 -17.43 -23.43 -8.49
N VAL A 418 -18.20 -24.03 -9.39
CA VAL A 418 -18.54 -25.46 -9.31
C VAL A 418 -17.55 -26.28 -10.12
N LYS A 419 -17.01 -27.33 -9.51
CA LYS A 419 -16.31 -28.42 -10.20
C LYS A 419 -17.22 -29.64 -10.23
N GLU A 420 -17.64 -30.04 -11.43
CA GLU A 420 -18.42 -31.26 -11.63
C GLU A 420 -17.53 -32.50 -11.54
N ASP A 421 -18.01 -33.53 -10.86
CA ASP A 421 -17.35 -34.82 -10.79
C ASP A 421 -17.69 -35.62 -12.06
N ILE A 422 -16.76 -35.65 -13.03
CA ILE A 422 -16.96 -36.28 -14.35
C ILE A 422 -16.77 -37.82 -14.28
N THR A 423 -16.89 -38.44 -13.11
CA THR A 423 -16.60 -39.87 -12.92
C THR A 423 -17.73 -40.82 -13.34
N LYS A 424 -18.78 -40.37 -14.04
CA LYS A 424 -19.63 -41.31 -14.80
C LYS A 424 -18.96 -41.62 -16.14
N PRO A 425 -18.57 -42.88 -16.42
CA PRO A 425 -18.21 -43.27 -17.78
C PRO A 425 -19.42 -43.00 -18.65
N ASP A 426 -19.21 -42.32 -19.76
CA ASP A 426 -20.22 -42.19 -20.82
C ASP A 426 -20.74 -43.60 -21.14
N PRO A 427 -22.06 -43.85 -21.23
CA PRO A 427 -22.57 -45.15 -21.63
C PRO A 427 -21.93 -45.53 -22.97
N GLN A 428 -21.13 -46.60 -22.95
CA GLN A 428 -20.50 -47.13 -24.15
C GLN A 428 -21.59 -47.29 -25.23
N PRO A 429 -21.41 -46.74 -26.46
CA PRO A 429 -22.42 -46.81 -27.50
C PRO A 429 -22.86 -48.26 -27.70
N GLU A 430 -24.17 -48.51 -27.72
CA GLU A 430 -24.71 -49.82 -28.09
C GLU A 430 -24.09 -50.23 -29.43
N PRO A 431 -23.63 -51.50 -29.57
CA PRO A 431 -22.98 -51.95 -30.79
C PRO A 431 -23.92 -51.77 -31.99
N GLU A 432 -23.45 -51.05 -33.01
CA GLU A 432 -24.19 -50.78 -34.24
C GLU A 432 -24.74 -52.07 -34.86
N PRO A 433 -26.00 -52.07 -35.36
CA PRO A 433 -26.56 -53.22 -36.06
C PRO A 433 -25.77 -53.50 -37.34
N LYS A 434 -25.45 -54.77 -37.58
CA LYS A 434 -24.69 -55.25 -38.74
C LYS A 434 -25.32 -54.77 -40.06
N PRO A 435 -24.53 -54.34 -41.06
CA PRO A 435 -25.04 -53.95 -42.37
C PRO A 435 -25.72 -55.12 -43.10
N GLU A 436 -26.91 -54.88 -43.65
CA GLU A 436 -27.54 -55.77 -44.62
C GLU A 436 -26.83 -55.71 -45.99
N PRO A 437 -26.91 -56.76 -46.83
CA PRO A 437 -26.05 -56.92 -48.01
C PRO A 437 -26.44 -56.01 -49.20
N GLU A 438 -25.42 -55.43 -49.83
CA GLU A 438 -25.53 -54.61 -51.05
C GLU A 438 -26.06 -55.40 -52.26
N THR A 439 -27.02 -54.81 -52.99
CA THR A 439 -27.46 -55.24 -54.32
C THR A 439 -26.88 -54.34 -55.43
N LYS A 440 -26.49 -55.01 -56.53
CA LYS A 440 -25.65 -54.57 -57.65
C LYS A 440 -26.17 -53.36 -58.47
N PRO A 441 -25.27 -52.64 -59.18
CA PRO A 441 -25.61 -51.52 -60.05
C PRO A 441 -26.00 -51.96 -61.49
N GLU A 442 -26.89 -51.20 -62.11
CA GLU A 442 -27.14 -51.19 -63.57
C GLU A 442 -26.92 -49.77 -64.15
N PRO A 443 -26.60 -49.65 -65.46
CA PRO A 443 -25.79 -48.55 -66.01
C PRO A 443 -26.55 -47.46 -66.80
N ASP A 444 -25.84 -46.34 -67.00
CA ASP A 444 -26.24 -45.02 -67.53
C ASP A 444 -26.82 -44.95 -68.97
N PRO A 445 -27.48 -43.81 -69.30
CA PRO A 445 -27.29 -43.19 -70.62
C PRO A 445 -27.10 -41.64 -70.63
N ILE A 446 -25.91 -41.21 -71.08
CA ILE A 446 -25.52 -40.27 -72.17
C ILE A 446 -26.28 -38.91 -72.40
N VAL A 447 -25.52 -37.79 -72.23
CA VAL A 447 -25.30 -36.50 -72.99
C VAL A 447 -26.32 -36.06 -74.09
N ASP A 448 -26.74 -34.80 -74.37
CA ASP A 448 -26.12 -33.44 -74.56
C ASP A 448 -27.28 -32.43 -74.95
N PRO A 449 -27.11 -31.20 -75.49
CA PRO A 449 -26.35 -29.97 -75.17
C PRO A 449 -27.25 -28.72 -74.90
N ASN A 450 -26.63 -27.62 -74.46
CA ASN A 450 -27.14 -26.24 -74.20
C ASN A 450 -27.96 -25.57 -75.35
N PRO A 451 -28.80 -24.52 -75.09
CA PRO A 451 -28.31 -23.12 -75.10
C PRO A 451 -29.04 -22.06 -74.21
N VAL A 452 -28.32 -20.95 -73.98
CA VAL A 452 -28.64 -19.61 -73.39
C VAL A 452 -29.66 -18.80 -74.26
N PRO A 453 -30.04 -17.50 -74.04
CA PRO A 453 -30.10 -16.56 -72.89
C PRO A 453 -31.39 -15.66 -72.82
N LYS A 454 -31.57 -14.82 -71.77
CA LYS A 454 -32.10 -13.41 -71.78
C LYS A 454 -32.16 -12.84 -70.34
N GLU A 455 -31.38 -11.79 -69.98
CA GLU A 455 -31.74 -10.34 -69.91
C GLU A 455 -32.92 -10.05 -68.97
N GLU A 456 -32.92 -9.15 -67.96
CA GLU A 456 -32.39 -7.79 -67.71
C GLU A 456 -32.80 -7.40 -66.24
N PRO A 457 -32.62 -6.17 -65.69
CA PRO A 457 -31.51 -5.20 -65.71
C PRO A 457 -31.10 -4.69 -64.29
N ALA A 458 -30.06 -3.87 -64.29
CA ALA A 458 -29.37 -3.22 -63.16
C ALA A 458 -29.92 -1.84 -62.76
N VAL A 459 -29.62 -1.38 -61.54
CA VAL A 459 -29.32 0.03 -61.20
C VAL A 459 -28.28 0.08 -60.04
N ALA A 460 -27.24 0.90 -60.21
CA ALA A 460 -26.10 1.20 -59.31
C ALA A 460 -26.34 2.55 -58.57
N PRO A 461 -25.34 3.30 -58.02
CA PRO A 461 -24.05 3.02 -57.34
C PRO A 461 -24.07 3.68 -55.90
N GLU A 462 -23.04 3.81 -55.05
CA GLU A 462 -21.72 4.45 -55.23
C GLU A 462 -20.85 4.36 -53.94
N ASN A 463 -19.53 4.11 -54.13
CA ASN A 463 -18.34 4.76 -53.54
C ASN A 463 -18.11 4.80 -52.00
N ASN A 464 -16.91 4.67 -51.40
CA ASN A 464 -15.52 4.46 -51.84
C ASN A 464 -14.62 4.21 -50.59
N ASN A 465 -13.39 3.71 -50.82
CA ASN A 465 -12.16 3.79 -49.99
C ASN A 465 -11.93 2.80 -48.81
N GLY A 466 -10.90 1.94 -48.94
CA GLY A 466 -10.23 1.22 -47.83
C GLY A 466 -9.12 2.06 -47.15
N PRO A 467 -8.07 1.47 -46.51
CA PRO A 467 -7.83 0.04 -46.21
C PRO A 467 -7.33 -0.27 -44.76
N ALA A 468 -7.20 -1.58 -44.49
CA ALA A 468 -6.14 -2.28 -43.73
C ALA A 468 -6.03 -2.25 -42.18
N THR A 469 -6.40 -3.40 -41.59
CA THR A 469 -5.67 -4.27 -40.64
C THR A 469 -5.11 -3.74 -39.31
N GLY A 470 -5.49 -4.42 -38.21
CA GLY A 470 -4.72 -4.41 -36.96
C GLY A 470 -5.39 -5.09 -35.76
N ASP A 471 -5.91 -6.31 -35.89
CA ASP A 471 -6.29 -7.16 -34.74
C ASP A 471 -5.06 -7.94 -34.22
N THR A 472 -4.82 -7.91 -32.92
CA THR A 472 -4.00 -8.93 -32.23
C THR A 472 -4.60 -9.33 -30.90
N THR A 473 -5.15 -10.54 -30.86
CA THR A 473 -5.54 -11.29 -29.67
C THR A 473 -4.55 -12.43 -29.46
N SER A 474 -4.07 -12.59 -28.22
CA SER A 474 -3.68 -13.83 -27.52
C SER A 474 -2.80 -14.88 -28.24
N VAL A 475 -1.56 -15.07 -27.74
CA VAL A 475 -0.93 -16.41 -27.66
C VAL A 475 -0.11 -16.54 -26.36
N PHE A 476 -0.57 -17.43 -25.50
CA PHE A 476 0.18 -18.12 -24.44
C PHE A 476 1.30 -18.97 -25.06
N GLY A 477 2.53 -18.94 -24.52
CA GLY A 477 3.54 -19.94 -24.91
C GLY A 477 4.99 -19.67 -24.48
N MET A 478 5.36 -20.19 -23.30
CA MET A 478 6.55 -21.02 -23.05
C MET A 478 7.95 -20.58 -23.57
N PHE A 479 8.84 -20.17 -22.65
CA PHE A 479 10.30 -20.35 -22.75
C PHE A 479 10.85 -20.63 -21.34
N ILE A 480 11.16 -21.88 -20.99
CA ILE A 480 12.47 -22.58 -21.09
C ILE A 480 13.55 -22.00 -20.17
N LEU A 481 13.86 -22.81 -19.15
CA LEU A 481 15.08 -22.88 -18.33
C LEU A 481 16.37 -22.74 -19.14
N LEU A 482 17.31 -21.92 -18.66
CA LEU A 482 18.74 -22.10 -18.92
C LEU A 482 19.56 -21.85 -17.65
N ALA A 483 19.84 -22.94 -16.94
CA ALA A 483 21.01 -23.07 -16.10
C ALA A 483 22.21 -23.45 -16.98
N GLY A 484 23.32 -22.73 -16.89
CA GLY A 484 24.53 -23.03 -17.65
C GLY A 484 25.76 -22.45 -16.94
N ALA A 485 26.47 -23.34 -16.24
CA ALA A 485 27.69 -23.06 -15.50
C ALA A 485 28.86 -22.65 -16.40
N THR A 486 29.68 -21.71 -15.92
CA THR A 486 31.12 -21.71 -16.23
C THR A 486 31.93 -21.38 -14.97
N THR A 487 32.45 -22.44 -14.35
CA THR A 487 33.64 -22.41 -13.52
C THR A 487 34.88 -22.38 -14.43
N VAL A 488 35.77 -21.41 -14.23
CA VAL A 488 37.20 -21.58 -14.53
C VAL A 488 37.99 -21.13 -13.31
N LEU A 489 38.65 -22.10 -12.69
CA LEU A 489 39.58 -21.95 -11.58
C LEU A 489 41.00 -21.69 -12.09
N ALA A 490 41.66 -20.77 -11.38
CA ALA A 490 43.05 -20.80 -10.93
C ALA A 490 44.18 -20.37 -11.90
N LYS A 491 44.95 -19.35 -11.49
CA LYS A 491 46.15 -19.51 -10.64
C LYS A 491 46.87 -18.17 -10.36
N LYS A 492 46.95 -17.83 -9.07
CA LYS A 492 48.16 -17.56 -8.28
C LYS A 492 49.33 -16.82 -8.95
N LYS A 493 49.68 -15.64 -8.43
CA LYS A 493 51.09 -15.28 -8.16
C LYS A 493 51.21 -14.25 -7.03
N LYS A 494 51.96 -14.64 -6.01
CA LYS A 494 52.50 -13.83 -4.91
C LYS A 494 54.03 -13.83 -5.09
N HIS A 495 54.66 -12.67 -4.94
CA HIS A 495 56.09 -12.27 -4.92
C HIS A 495 56.20 -11.05 -5.85
N GLN A 496 56.53 -9.85 -5.38
CA GLN A 496 57.45 -9.41 -4.32
C GLN A 496 56.82 -8.35 -3.43
#